data_AF-A0A0M0JX99-F1
#
_entry.id   AF-A0A0M0JX99-F1
#
_cell.length_a   1.000
_cell.length_b   1.000
_cell.length_c   1.000
_cell.angle_alpha   90.00
_cell.angle_beta   90.00
_cell.angle_gamma   90.00
#
_symmetry.space_group_name_H-M   'P 1'
#
loop_
_entity.id
_entity.type
_entity.pdbx_description
1 polymer ?
#
loop_
_entity_poly.entity_id
_entity_poly.type
_entity_poly.pdbx_seq_one_letter_code
_entity_poly.pdbx_strand_id
1 'polypeptide(L)' 'MAKVVVNGEQADAVWRWLKTFYPGDVEWNFDALFLVDQTGEPVGRYTARELPRVEADLKYLLTQSGSE' A
#
# COMPACT_ATOMS: atom_id res chain seq x y z
N MET A 1 14.71 10.41 7.71
CA MET A 1 13.29 10.42 7.29
C MET A 1 12.52 11.24 8.32
N ALA A 2 11.76 12.26 7.90
CA ALA A 2 10.91 13.04 8.81
C ALA A 2 9.49 12.43 8.89
N LYS A 3 8.73 12.76 9.94
CA LYS A 3 7.29 12.43 10.01
C LYS A 3 6.57 13.14 8.86
N VAL A 4 5.70 12.43 8.15
CA VAL A 4 4.86 12.97 7.08
C VAL A 4 3.40 13.04 7.50
N VAL A 5 2.62 13.89 6.83
CA VAL A 5 1.16 13.94 6.92
C VAL A 5 0.58 12.94 5.92
N VAL A 6 -0.39 12.13 6.35
CA VAL A 6 -0.95 11.03 5.54
C VAL A 6 -2.40 11.27 5.09
N ASN A 7 -3.09 12.23 5.71
CA ASN A 7 -4.48 12.59 5.41
C ASN A 7 -4.65 14.08 5.09
N GLY A 8 -5.79 14.41 4.48
CA GLY A 8 -6.14 15.78 4.10
C GLY A 8 -5.32 16.34 2.94
N GLU A 9 -5.53 17.63 2.66
CA GLU A 9 -4.94 18.33 1.51
C GLU A 9 -3.41 18.40 1.56
N GLN A 10 -2.84 18.43 2.77
CA GLN A 10 -1.40 18.49 3.01
C GLN A 10 -0.74 17.11 3.06
N ALA A 11 -1.47 16.04 2.73
CA ALA A 11 -0.89 14.71 2.69
C ALA A 11 0.29 14.66 1.70
N ASP A 12 1.32 13.93 2.10
CA ASP A 12 2.50 13.68 1.28
C ASP A 12 2.12 13.10 -0.09
N ALA A 13 2.90 13.43 -1.12
CA ALA A 13 2.58 13.10 -2.50
C ALA A 13 2.38 11.59 -2.72
N VAL A 14 3.15 10.74 -2.05
CA VAL A 14 3.02 9.28 -2.17
C VAL A 14 1.69 8.81 -1.55
N TRP A 15 1.31 9.35 -0.38
CA TRP A 15 0.04 9.01 0.26
C TRP A 15 -1.17 9.50 -0.55
N ARG A 16 -1.09 10.70 -1.14
CA ARG A 16 -2.16 11.18 -2.05
C ARG A 16 -2.30 10.27 -3.26
N TRP A 17 -1.19 9.91 -3.89
CA TRP A 17 -1.17 9.01 -5.04
C TRP A 17 -1.73 7.62 -4.69
N LEU A 18 -1.26 6.97 -3.62
CA LEU A 18 -1.78 5.66 -3.20
C LEU A 18 -3.29 5.68 -2.93
N LYS A 19 -3.80 6.76 -2.31
CA LYS A 19 -5.23 6.93 -2.04
C LYS A 19 -6.07 7.23 -3.27
N THR A 20 -5.49 7.51 -4.44
CA THR A 20 -6.27 7.57 -5.70
C THR A 20 -6.62 6.18 -6.21
N PHE A 21 -5.81 5.16 -5.91
CA PHE A 21 -6.07 3.76 -6.28
C PHE A 21 -6.93 3.05 -5.25
N TYR A 22 -6.64 3.27 -3.96
CA TYR A 22 -7.41 2.71 -2.85
C TYR A 22 -7.89 3.82 -1.91
N PRO A 23 -9.08 4.39 -2.18
CA PRO A 23 -9.63 5.54 -1.43
C PRO A 23 -9.84 5.27 0.06
N GLY A 24 -9.96 6.36 0.84
CA GLY A 24 -10.25 6.34 2.27
C GLY A 24 -9.09 6.87 3.10
N ASP A 25 -9.39 7.52 4.23
CA ASP A 25 -8.35 8.05 5.11
C ASP A 25 -7.68 6.96 5.94
N VAL A 26 -6.50 7.28 6.49
CA VAL A 26 -5.78 6.42 7.42
C VAL A 26 -6.29 6.72 8.83
N GLU A 27 -7.07 5.83 9.43
CA GLU A 27 -7.73 6.11 10.72
C GLU A 27 -6.78 5.92 11.91
N TRP A 28 -5.83 4.98 11.78
CA TRP A 28 -4.87 4.68 12.84
C TRP A 28 -3.52 4.20 12.31
N ASN A 29 -2.54 4.10 13.21
CA ASN A 29 -1.24 3.50 12.88
C ASN A 29 -1.44 2.03 12.46
N PHE A 30 -0.85 1.66 11.31
CA PHE A 30 -0.97 0.34 10.68
C PHE A 30 -2.40 -0.04 10.22
N ASP A 31 -3.27 0.94 10.04
CA ASP A 31 -4.61 0.73 9.47
C ASP A 31 -4.65 0.90 7.94
N ALA A 32 -3.53 1.32 7.34
CA ALA A 32 -3.34 1.35 5.90
C ALA A 32 -1.92 0.89 5.55
N LEU A 33 -1.84 -0.28 4.93
CA LEU A 33 -0.65 -0.85 4.31
C LEU A 33 -0.94 -0.94 2.81
N PHE A 34 -0.03 -0.44 1.98
CA PHE A 34 -0.17 -0.52 0.52
C PHE A 34 0.88 -1.46 -0.02
N LEU A 35 0.46 -2.38 -0.89
CA LEU A 35 1.36 -3.24 -1.66
C LEU A 35 1.51 -2.64 -3.05
N VAL A 36 2.76 -2.41 -3.45
CA VAL A 36 3.13 -1.91 -4.77
C VAL A 36 4.01 -2.98 -5.42
N ASP A 37 3.71 -3.32 -6.66
CA ASP A 37 4.46 -4.35 -7.38
C ASP A 37 5.79 -3.84 -7.97
N GLN A 38 6.52 -4.72 -8.66
CA GLN A 38 7.81 -4.41 -9.26
C GLN A 38 7.75 -3.37 -10.40
N THR A 39 6.59 -3.16 -11.00
CA THR A 39 6.37 -2.17 -12.06
C THR A 39 6.03 -0.79 -11.50
N GLY A 40 5.80 -0.71 -10.17
CA GLY A 40 5.38 0.49 -9.49
C GLY A 40 3.86 0.65 -9.42
N GLU A 41 3.07 -0.38 -9.73
CA GLU A 41 1.62 -0.33 -9.66
C GLU A 41 1.12 -0.68 -8.24
N PRO A 42 0.25 0.14 -7.63
CA PRO A 42 -0.44 -0.25 -6.39
C PRO A 42 -1.40 -1.41 -6.66
N VAL A 43 -1.15 -2.55 -6.02
CA VAL A 43 -1.89 -3.80 -6.23
C VAL A 43 -2.69 -4.25 -5.00
N GLY A 44 -2.55 -3.56 -3.86
CA GLY A 44 -3.44 -3.77 -2.73
C GLY A 44 -3.37 -2.71 -1.65
N ARG A 45 -4.45 -2.60 -0.87
CA ARG A 45 -4.53 -1.87 0.40
C ARG A 45 -5.09 -2.79 1.48
N TYR A 46 -4.47 -2.78 2.65
CA TYR A 46 -4.75 -3.71 3.75
C TYR A 46 -4.72 -2.99 5.10
N THR A 47 -5.32 -3.63 6.09
CA THR A 47 -5.19 -3.29 7.51
C THR A 47 -4.21 -4.25 8.19
N ALA A 48 -3.75 -3.92 9.41
CA ALA A 48 -2.91 -4.83 10.20
C ALA A 48 -3.53 -6.21 10.48
N ARG A 49 -4.87 -6.35 10.37
CA ARG A 49 -5.56 -7.64 10.56
C ARG A 49 -5.43 -8.55 9.34
N GLU A 50 -5.02 -8.00 8.20
CA GLU A 50 -4.94 -8.71 6.93
C GLU A 50 -3.50 -9.10 6.55
N LEU A 51 -2.55 -9.06 7.51
CA LEU A 51 -1.16 -9.46 7.26
C LEU A 51 -1.00 -10.85 6.61
N PRO A 52 -1.79 -11.90 6.97
CA PRO A 52 -1.72 -13.18 6.27
C PRO A 52 -2.04 -13.07 4.76
N ARG A 53 -2.95 -12.15 4.40
CA ARG A 53 -3.30 -11.88 2.99
C ARG A 53 -2.18 -11.12 2.28
N VAL A 54 -1.57 -10.13 2.95
CA VAL A 54 -0.40 -9.42 2.42
C VAL A 54 0.72 -10.40 2.07
N GLU A 55 1.00 -11.38 2.94
CA GLU A 55 2.02 -12.40 2.69
C GLU A 55 1.66 -13.28 1.48
N ALA A 56 0.40 -13.70 1.35
CA ALA A 56 -0.06 -14.49 0.22
C ALA A 56 0.08 -13.73 -1.11
N ASP A 57 -0.37 -12.46 -1.14
CA ASP A 57 -0.31 -11.62 -2.34
C ASP A 57 1.14 -11.30 -2.71
N LEU A 58 2.01 -11.05 -1.73
CA LEU A 58 3.45 -10.85 -1.96
C LEU A 58 4.10 -12.10 -2.60
N LYS A 59 3.80 -13.30 -2.08
CA LYS A 59 4.31 -14.55 -2.66
C LYS A 59 3.83 -14.73 -4.09
N TYR A 60 2.55 -14.44 -4.35
CA TYR A 60 1.99 -14.50 -5.70
C TYR A 60 2.77 -13.59 -6.67
N LEU A 61 2.97 -12.31 -6.32
CA LEU A 61 3.69 -11.36 -7.17
C LEU A 61 5.13 -11.82 -7.45
N LEU A 62 5.85 -12.29 -6.43
CA LEU A 62 7.22 -12.79 -6.59
C LEU A 62 7.32 -14.00 -7.52
N THR A 63 6.29 -14.86 -7.58
CA THR A 63 6.27 -16.00 -8.52
C THR A 63 5.97 -15.57 -9.95
N GLN A 64 5.20 -14.50 -10.17
CA GLN A 64 4.91 -14.00 -11.51
C GLN A 64 6.12 -13.29 -12.12
N SER A 65 6.92 -12.59 -11.30
CA SER A 65 8.15 -11.91 -11.71
C SER A 65 9.28 -12.82 -12.23
N GLY A 66 9.21 -14.13 -11.98
CA GLY A 66 10.24 -15.10 -12.39
C GLY A 66 9.94 -15.82 -13.70
N SER A 67 8.93 -15.40 -14.46
CA SER A 67 8.47 -16.08 -15.68
C SER A 67 8.93 -15.43 -17.00
N GLU A 68 9.93 -14.55 -16.96
CA GLU A 68 10.56 -13.93 -18.15
C GLU A 68 11.93 -14.54 -18.47
#